data_AF-A0A1V6PQN1-F1
#
_entry.id   AF-A0A1V6PQN1-F1
#
_cell.length_a   1.000
_cell.length_b   1.000
_cell.length_c   1.000
_cell.angle_alpha   90.00
_cell.angle_beta   90.00
_cell.angle_gamma   90.00
#
_symmetry.space_group_name_H-M   'P 1'
#
loop_
_entity.id
_entity.type
_entity.pdbx_description
1 polymer ?
#
loop_
_entity_poly.entity_id
_entity_poly.type
_entity_poly.pdbx_seq_one_letter_code
_entity_poly.pdbx_strand_id
1 'polypeptide(L)'
;MSFLSLPPEIHQRILSYILSARDVAALSIQCRALHAMCDMPTRKIYDTISIYSNDESIDGAFGLLMNILKRPTLGHYVRHVESCSATFLSMEFKETAPQRGVNDEDTALVRGAVKKAGFSGHSEDRVVNMLMQRMEHATGSYGFYKYRDTLGTFIAQALIAVLIALSPNLTSMATPPPFRWHGQEGVSYPLVEFLRQVKASPEAKPYFQNLRKVYLINKSDSTWSDGRFYVPMDFLACWELFDQLPSIESIGADLVVADENDKQALESRLSNISRIAINHSHINSNILVQCISSCRILRELQYSIGGRASSDGSSPTVNPKAIIKAILGHKDSLEILDLDVDSVTRLEGLAGDEYDYESMEFELDRDGSPFKEWVHPGVSESLRSIWMRQGSLKDFGTLKELSLGLEFLVYFARGVRASEAPVEEASMEDHEWPIVADCLPESLEYLCIRGYEKGVSEELDRQVDALMAYYESGSSNLKEIKGLVETIPNSDTVGSPDNNGELLWSLTEMGYESDW
;
A
#
# COMPACT_ATOMS: atom_id res chain seq x y z
N MET A 1 36.56 -12.92 24.09
CA MET A 1 37.16 -12.77 22.75
C MET A 1 36.90 -11.35 22.27
N SER A 2 37.88 -10.69 21.67
CA SER A 2 37.72 -9.31 21.20
C SER A 2 36.98 -9.30 19.86
N PHE A 3 36.07 -8.37 19.64
CA PHE A 3 35.41 -8.21 18.35
C PHE A 3 36.44 -8.06 17.21
N LEU A 4 37.55 -7.35 17.46
CA LEU A 4 38.61 -7.13 16.48
C LEU A 4 39.47 -8.36 16.17
N SER A 5 39.35 -9.44 16.92
CA SER A 5 40.04 -10.71 16.64
C SER A 5 39.25 -11.66 15.74
N LEU A 6 38.07 -11.26 15.28
CA LEU A 6 37.28 -12.05 14.32
C LEU A 6 37.90 -11.98 12.91
N PRO A 7 37.68 -12.99 12.05
CA PRO A 7 38.06 -12.92 10.65
C PRO A 7 37.31 -11.79 9.90
N PRO A 8 37.92 -11.16 8.88
CA PRO A 8 37.29 -10.10 8.09
C PRO A 8 35.94 -10.50 7.47
N GLU A 9 35.77 -11.77 7.10
CA GLU A 9 34.52 -12.28 6.53
C GLU A 9 33.38 -12.23 7.56
N ILE A 10 33.70 -12.48 8.83
CA ILE A 10 32.75 -12.39 9.95
C ILE A 10 32.41 -10.94 10.25
N HIS A 11 33.40 -10.04 10.24
CA HIS A 11 33.14 -8.61 10.38
C HIS A 11 32.27 -8.06 9.25
N GLN A 12 32.52 -8.43 7.99
CA GLN A 12 31.70 -8.02 6.84
C GLN A 12 30.26 -8.52 7.01
N ARG A 13 30.10 -9.78 7.44
CA ARG A 13 28.78 -10.36 7.70
C ARG A 13 28.06 -9.61 8.82
N ILE A 14 28.73 -9.30 9.93
CA ILE A 14 28.15 -8.51 11.03
C ILE A 14 27.77 -7.10 10.56
N LEU A 15 28.67 -6.40 9.86
CA LEU A 15 28.40 -5.08 9.30
C LEU A 15 27.29 -5.10 8.25
N SER A 16 27.01 -6.25 7.61
CA SER A 16 25.88 -6.43 6.70
C SER A 16 24.55 -6.63 7.41
N TYR A 17 24.54 -6.89 8.73
CA TYR A 17 23.32 -6.96 9.54
C TYR A 17 22.96 -5.63 10.20
N ILE A 18 23.87 -4.65 10.17
CA ILE A 18 23.60 -3.30 10.69
C ILE A 18 22.78 -2.55 9.64
N LEU A 19 21.52 -2.28 9.99
CA LEU A 19 20.52 -1.73 9.08
C LEU A 19 20.71 -0.22 8.86
N SER A 20 21.19 0.50 9.86
CA SER A 20 21.37 1.95 9.82
C SER A 20 22.72 2.32 9.22
N ALA A 21 22.72 3.04 8.10
CA ALA A 21 23.94 3.63 7.53
C ALA A 21 24.63 4.57 8.53
N ARG A 22 23.87 5.23 9.41
CA ARG A 22 24.39 6.07 10.50
C ARG A 22 25.14 5.24 11.54
N ASP A 23 24.65 4.05 11.88
CA ASP A 23 25.27 3.17 12.88
C ASP A 23 26.53 2.52 12.30
N VAL A 24 26.50 2.14 11.02
CA VAL A 24 27.68 1.68 10.29
C VAL A 24 28.73 2.80 10.21
N ALA A 25 28.31 4.03 9.92
CA ALA A 25 29.20 5.19 9.91
C ALA A 25 29.80 5.44 11.31
N ALA A 26 28.99 5.40 12.37
CA ALA A 26 29.45 5.53 13.74
C ALA A 26 30.48 4.44 14.11
N LEU A 27 30.22 3.18 13.76
CA LEU A 27 31.17 2.07 13.97
C LEU A 27 32.45 2.24 13.15
N SER A 28 32.34 2.75 11.93
CA SER A 28 33.48 3.06 11.07
C SER A 28 34.36 4.15 11.70
N ILE A 29 33.77 5.13 12.38
CA ILE A 29 34.51 6.21 13.06
C ILE A 29 35.21 5.66 14.31
N GLN A 30 34.58 4.73 15.02
CA GLN A 30 35.14 4.19 16.27
C GLN A 30 36.26 3.16 16.08
N CYS A 31 36.42 2.58 14.88
CA CYS A 31 37.46 1.57 14.64
C CYS A 31 38.05 1.67 13.23
N ARG A 32 39.37 1.90 13.12
CA ARG A 32 40.07 1.95 11.82
C ARG A 32 39.98 0.64 11.03
N ALA A 33 39.98 -0.51 11.70
CA ALA A 33 39.82 -1.81 11.04
C ALA A 33 38.42 -1.92 10.42
N LEU A 34 37.37 -1.51 11.14
CA LEU A 34 36.01 -1.47 10.60
C LEU A 34 35.85 -0.35 9.58
N HIS A 35 36.55 0.77 9.71
CA HIS A 35 36.54 1.86 8.73
C HIS A 35 36.98 1.38 7.34
N ALA A 36 38.06 0.61 7.28
CA ALA A 36 38.56 0.01 6.04
C ALA A 36 37.59 -1.04 5.46
N MET A 37 36.66 -1.56 6.26
CA MET A 37 35.67 -2.58 5.87
C MET A 37 34.28 -2.00 5.59
N CYS A 38 33.96 -0.84 6.16
CA CYS A 38 32.79 -0.04 5.88
C CYS A 38 33.03 0.70 4.58
N ASP A 39 32.86 -0.01 3.46
CA ASP A 39 32.84 0.59 2.13
C ASP A 39 31.54 1.41 1.96
N MET A 40 31.49 2.55 2.64
CA MET A 40 30.33 3.46 2.66
C MET A 40 29.97 3.99 1.27
N PRO A 41 30.93 4.37 0.40
CA PRO A 41 30.61 4.77 -0.96
C PRO A 41 29.90 3.65 -1.74
N THR A 42 30.43 2.42 -1.71
CA THR A 42 29.78 1.29 -2.39
C THR A 42 28.44 0.95 -1.76
N ARG A 43 28.32 0.94 -0.43
CA ARG A 43 27.03 0.73 0.24
C ARG A 43 25.98 1.72 -0.24
N LYS A 44 26.32 3.00 -0.32
CA LYS A 44 25.39 4.03 -0.80
C LYS A 44 24.91 3.77 -2.23
N ILE A 45 25.78 3.24 -3.10
CA ILE A 45 25.43 2.91 -4.49
C ILE A 45 24.45 1.73 -4.56
N TYR A 46 24.60 0.72 -3.71
CA TYR A 46 23.82 -0.52 -3.76
C TYR A 46 22.63 -0.55 -2.78
N ASP A 47 22.55 0.37 -1.83
CA ASP A 47 21.50 0.38 -0.79
C ASP A 47 20.09 0.45 -1.38
N THR A 48 19.94 1.31 -2.39
CA THR A 48 18.70 1.52 -3.13
C THR A 48 18.97 1.34 -4.62
N ILE A 49 18.20 0.47 -5.28
CA ILE A 49 18.28 0.26 -6.74
C ILE A 49 16.92 0.62 -7.34
N SER A 50 16.87 1.71 -8.12
CA SER A 50 15.68 2.13 -8.86
C SER A 50 15.88 1.90 -10.36
N ILE A 51 14.87 1.29 -11.00
CA ILE A 51 14.93 0.87 -12.41
C ILE A 51 13.73 1.45 -13.17
N TYR A 52 14.04 2.28 -14.17
CA TYR A 52 13.11 2.84 -15.14
C TYR A 52 13.22 2.09 -16.47
N SER A 53 12.20 2.18 -17.32
CA SER A 53 12.12 1.54 -18.63
C SER A 53 13.00 2.21 -19.72
N ASN A 54 13.74 3.27 -19.36
CA ASN A 54 14.63 3.97 -20.28
C ASN A 54 16.02 3.32 -20.39
N ASP A 55 16.72 3.63 -21.48
CA ASP A 55 17.98 2.99 -21.87
C ASP A 55 19.07 3.13 -20.80
N GLU A 56 19.28 4.34 -20.28
CA GLU A 56 20.32 4.63 -19.29
C GLU A 56 20.10 3.86 -17.99
N SER A 57 18.84 3.81 -17.52
CA SER A 57 18.49 3.10 -16.30
C SER A 57 18.63 1.58 -16.46
N ILE A 58 18.17 1.02 -17.57
CA ILE A 58 18.30 -0.42 -17.86
C ILE A 58 19.77 -0.84 -17.97
N ASP A 59 20.59 -0.07 -18.68
CA ASP A 59 22.02 -0.38 -18.83
C ASP A 59 22.78 -0.22 -17.51
N GLY A 60 22.46 0.83 -16.74
CA GLY A 60 22.99 1.03 -15.39
C GLY A 60 22.65 -0.13 -14.46
N ALA A 61 21.38 -0.54 -14.43
CA ALA A 61 20.90 -1.65 -13.62
C ALA A 61 21.50 -3.01 -14.04
N PHE A 62 21.67 -3.25 -15.35
CA PHE A 62 22.39 -4.43 -15.83
C PHE A 62 23.86 -4.40 -15.38
N GLY A 63 24.50 -3.23 -15.39
CA GLY A 63 25.85 -3.05 -14.84
C GLY A 63 25.92 -3.39 -13.34
N LEU A 64 24.95 -2.93 -12.54
CA LEU A 64 24.84 -3.29 -11.12
C LEU A 64 24.65 -4.80 -10.93
N LEU A 65 23.78 -5.43 -11.72
CA LEU A 65 23.58 -6.88 -11.73
C LEU A 65 24.92 -7.59 -11.98
N MET A 66 25.64 -7.24 -13.05
CA MET A 66 26.92 -7.87 -13.38
C MET A 66 27.95 -7.70 -12.28
N ASN A 67 28.01 -6.53 -11.64
CA ASN A 67 28.89 -6.31 -10.50
C ASN A 67 28.54 -7.22 -9.31
N ILE A 68 27.25 -7.41 -9.00
CA ILE A 68 26.79 -8.33 -7.96
C ILE A 68 27.13 -9.78 -8.34
N LEU A 69 26.96 -10.18 -9.60
CA LEU A 69 27.30 -11.53 -10.05
C LEU A 69 28.80 -11.82 -9.91
N LYS A 70 29.65 -10.85 -10.24
CA LYS A 70 31.11 -10.96 -10.11
C LYS A 70 31.58 -10.85 -8.65
N ARG A 71 30.87 -10.09 -7.82
CA ARG A 71 31.15 -9.89 -6.39
C ARG A 71 29.85 -10.04 -5.57
N PRO A 72 29.44 -11.28 -5.22
CA PRO A 72 28.16 -11.54 -4.55
C PRO A 72 27.95 -10.81 -3.22
N THR A 73 29.03 -10.40 -2.54
CA THR A 73 28.94 -9.61 -1.30
C THR A 73 28.21 -8.29 -1.48
N LEU A 74 28.16 -7.74 -2.71
CA LEU A 74 27.47 -6.48 -3.00
C LEU A 74 25.94 -6.59 -2.85
N GLY A 75 25.36 -7.77 -3.15
CA GLY A 75 23.92 -8.01 -2.97
C GLY A 75 23.47 -7.92 -1.51
N HIS A 76 24.37 -8.08 -0.55
CA HIS A 76 24.06 -7.90 0.88
C HIS A 76 23.84 -6.43 1.28
N TYR A 77 24.24 -5.48 0.45
CA TYR A 77 24.02 -4.06 0.70
C TYR A 77 22.64 -3.58 0.24
N VAL A 78 21.97 -4.32 -0.65
CA VAL A 78 20.66 -3.94 -1.18
C VAL A 78 19.59 -4.03 -0.09
N ARG A 79 18.91 -2.91 0.17
CA ARG A 79 17.83 -2.76 1.17
C ARG A 79 16.51 -2.36 0.55
N HIS A 80 16.55 -1.63 -0.55
CA HIS A 80 15.40 -1.19 -1.31
C HIS A 80 15.58 -1.48 -2.80
N VAL A 81 14.51 -1.95 -3.44
CA VAL A 81 14.42 -2.03 -4.89
C VAL A 81 13.14 -1.36 -5.36
N GLU A 82 13.24 -0.65 -6.47
CA GLU A 82 12.15 0.09 -7.04
C GLU A 82 12.05 -0.18 -8.54
N SER A 83 10.89 -0.66 -8.98
CA SER A 83 10.51 -0.61 -10.40
C SER A 83 9.72 0.68 -10.58
N CYS A 84 10.13 1.57 -11.47
CA CYS A 84 9.48 2.89 -11.59
C CYS A 84 8.47 2.98 -12.74
N SER A 85 8.55 2.05 -13.70
CA SER A 85 7.78 2.14 -14.95
C SER A 85 6.53 1.30 -14.92
N ALA A 86 5.40 1.91 -15.29
CA ALA A 86 4.12 1.24 -15.32
C ALA A 86 3.96 0.33 -16.55
N THR A 87 2.97 -0.55 -16.48
CA THR A 87 2.67 -1.50 -17.55
C THR A 87 1.65 -0.90 -18.52
N PHE A 88 2.06 -0.51 -19.73
CA PHE A 88 1.18 0.23 -20.67
C PHE A 88 0.31 -0.63 -21.58
N LEU A 89 0.87 -1.71 -22.12
CA LEU A 89 0.20 -2.52 -23.14
C LEU A 89 0.22 -4.00 -22.79
N SER A 90 -0.81 -4.70 -23.24
CA SER A 90 -0.81 -6.15 -23.30
C SER A 90 -0.08 -6.56 -24.57
N MET A 91 1.22 -6.80 -24.46
CA MET A 91 2.03 -7.32 -25.56
C MET A 91 2.85 -8.50 -25.07
N GLU A 92 2.91 -9.55 -25.89
CA GLU A 92 3.88 -10.61 -25.67
C GLU A 92 5.29 -10.12 -25.99
N PHE A 93 6.22 -10.44 -25.10
CA PHE A 93 7.64 -10.25 -25.37
C PHE A 93 8.10 -11.21 -26.46
N LYS A 94 8.70 -10.66 -27.52
CA LYS A 94 9.29 -11.46 -28.61
C LYS A 94 10.80 -11.57 -28.41
N GLU A 95 11.28 -12.79 -28.28
CA GLU A 95 12.71 -13.08 -28.17
C GLU A 95 13.45 -12.67 -29.45
N THR A 96 14.59 -12.02 -29.29
CA THR A 96 15.45 -11.59 -30.40
C THR A 96 16.91 -11.91 -30.12
N ALA A 97 17.80 -11.71 -31.09
CA ALA A 97 19.22 -11.96 -30.88
C ALA A 97 19.78 -11.10 -29.72
N PRO A 98 20.70 -11.63 -28.88
CA PRO A 98 21.34 -10.85 -27.82
C PRO A 98 21.99 -9.58 -28.36
N GLN A 99 21.75 -8.46 -27.70
CA GLN A 99 22.28 -7.14 -28.10
C GLN A 99 23.45 -6.69 -27.21
N ARG A 100 23.54 -7.21 -25.99
CA ARG A 100 24.68 -6.96 -25.10
C ARG A 100 25.87 -7.84 -25.51
N GLY A 101 27.03 -7.21 -25.72
CA GLY A 101 28.31 -7.89 -25.96
C GLY A 101 28.90 -8.51 -24.70
N VAL A 102 28.24 -9.54 -24.16
CA VAL A 102 28.67 -10.29 -22.97
C VAL A 102 29.42 -11.54 -23.41
N ASN A 103 30.53 -11.86 -22.76
CA ASN A 103 31.28 -13.09 -23.06
C ASN A 103 30.55 -14.35 -22.53
N ASP A 104 30.99 -15.54 -22.93
CA ASP A 104 30.33 -16.80 -22.55
C ASP A 104 30.35 -17.05 -21.03
N GLU A 105 31.42 -16.65 -20.34
CA GLU A 105 31.55 -16.80 -18.88
C GLU A 105 30.53 -15.94 -18.12
N ASP A 106 30.45 -14.66 -18.47
CA ASP A 106 29.49 -13.72 -17.90
C ASP A 106 28.05 -14.10 -18.27
N THR A 107 27.83 -14.64 -19.48
CA THR A 107 26.52 -15.17 -19.89
C THR A 107 26.10 -16.36 -19.02
N ALA A 108 27.04 -17.24 -18.67
CA ALA A 108 26.80 -18.34 -17.75
C ALA A 108 26.46 -17.84 -16.33
N LEU A 109 27.09 -16.74 -15.87
CA LEU A 109 26.74 -16.11 -14.59
C LEU A 109 25.30 -15.59 -14.59
N VAL A 110 24.89 -14.88 -15.65
CA VAL A 110 23.51 -14.37 -15.78
C VAL A 110 22.50 -15.52 -15.78
N ARG A 111 22.75 -16.56 -16.59
CA ARG A 111 21.88 -17.75 -16.63
C ARG A 111 21.80 -18.45 -15.28
N GLY A 112 22.92 -18.56 -14.57
CA GLY A 112 22.96 -19.10 -13.21
C GLY A 112 22.10 -18.30 -12.22
N ALA A 113 22.10 -16.98 -12.34
CA ALA A 113 21.28 -16.10 -11.51
C ALA A 113 19.78 -16.19 -11.83
N VAL A 114 19.42 -16.28 -13.11
CA VAL A 114 18.04 -16.49 -13.55
C VAL A 114 17.49 -17.83 -13.04
N LYS A 115 18.28 -18.90 -13.14
CA LYS A 115 17.94 -20.21 -12.55
C LYS A 115 17.78 -20.12 -11.04
N LYS A 116 18.69 -19.42 -10.37
CA LYS A 116 18.61 -19.19 -8.92
C LYS A 116 17.29 -18.51 -8.57
N ALA A 117 16.90 -17.46 -9.29
CA ALA A 117 15.63 -16.76 -9.10
C ALA A 117 14.38 -17.66 -9.29
N GLY A 118 14.53 -18.88 -9.82
CA GLY A 118 13.48 -19.89 -9.92
C GLY A 118 12.90 -20.05 -11.32
N PHE A 119 13.34 -19.24 -12.27
CA PHE A 119 12.97 -19.39 -13.67
C PHE A 119 13.63 -20.66 -14.25
N SER A 120 12.85 -21.45 -14.99
CA SER A 120 13.31 -22.71 -15.57
C SER A 120 12.67 -22.96 -16.94
N GLY A 121 13.31 -23.82 -17.74
CA GLY A 121 12.83 -24.16 -19.09
C GLY A 121 12.69 -22.93 -19.98
N HIS A 122 11.56 -22.81 -20.67
CA HIS A 122 11.29 -21.68 -21.56
C HIS A 122 11.34 -20.32 -20.83
N SER A 123 10.92 -20.27 -19.56
CA SER A 123 10.94 -19.02 -18.79
C SER A 123 12.37 -18.54 -18.50
N GLU A 124 13.30 -19.48 -18.26
CA GLU A 124 14.71 -19.16 -18.09
C GLU A 124 15.30 -18.51 -19.35
N ASP A 125 15.10 -19.13 -20.52
CA ASP A 125 15.62 -18.62 -21.78
C ASP A 125 15.03 -17.24 -22.12
N ARG A 126 13.73 -17.07 -21.86
CA ARG A 126 13.02 -15.80 -22.07
C ARG A 126 13.55 -14.67 -21.17
N VAL A 127 13.75 -14.94 -19.88
CA VAL A 127 14.29 -13.94 -18.93
C VAL A 127 15.75 -13.62 -19.26
N VAL A 128 16.58 -14.61 -19.60
CA VAL A 128 17.94 -14.36 -20.09
C VAL A 128 17.91 -13.51 -21.34
N ASN A 129 16.99 -13.80 -22.29
CA ASN A 129 16.83 -13.00 -23.50
C ASN A 129 16.53 -11.54 -23.18
N MET A 130 15.56 -11.27 -22.29
CA MET A 130 15.23 -9.92 -21.82
C MET A 130 16.44 -9.19 -21.26
N LEU A 131 17.19 -9.83 -20.35
CA LEU A 131 18.38 -9.22 -19.73
C LEU A 131 19.49 -8.90 -20.75
N MET A 132 19.54 -9.62 -21.87
CA MET A 132 20.51 -9.42 -22.96
C MET A 132 20.09 -8.36 -23.99
N GLN A 133 18.90 -7.76 -23.85
CA GLN A 133 18.46 -6.70 -24.75
C GLN A 133 18.96 -5.33 -24.32
N ARG A 134 19.11 -4.45 -25.31
CA ARG A 134 19.25 -3.00 -25.15
C ARG A 134 18.02 -2.32 -25.72
N MET A 135 17.79 -1.09 -25.29
CA MET A 135 16.66 -0.28 -25.76
C MET A 135 17.00 0.55 -27.01
N GLU A 136 18.29 0.72 -27.34
CA GLU A 136 18.82 1.50 -28.48
C GLU A 136 18.27 1.05 -29.85
N HIS A 137 17.79 -0.19 -29.97
CA HIS A 137 17.31 -0.81 -31.23
C HIS A 137 15.82 -1.21 -31.20
N ALA A 138 15.04 -0.70 -30.25
CA ALA A 138 13.61 -1.00 -30.15
C ALA A 138 12.80 -0.34 -31.30
N THR A 139 12.88 -0.89 -32.52
CA THR A 139 12.10 -0.43 -33.69
C THR A 139 10.85 -1.29 -33.85
N GLY A 140 9.71 -0.82 -33.34
CA GLY A 140 8.39 -1.42 -33.57
C GLY A 140 7.62 -0.69 -34.68
N SER A 141 6.87 -1.42 -35.52
CA SER A 141 6.04 -0.85 -36.60
C SER A 141 4.73 -0.21 -36.12
N TYR A 142 4.37 -0.41 -34.85
CA TYR A 142 3.20 0.19 -34.21
C TYR A 142 3.68 1.30 -33.28
N GLY A 143 3.32 2.56 -33.60
CA GLY A 143 3.56 3.76 -32.80
C GLY A 143 4.83 3.70 -31.93
N PHE A 144 6.00 3.98 -32.52
CA PHE A 144 7.36 3.79 -31.99
C PHE A 144 7.55 3.91 -30.46
N TYR A 145 6.89 4.88 -29.81
CA TYR A 145 6.98 5.09 -28.37
C TYR A 145 6.40 3.92 -27.54
N LYS A 146 5.21 3.40 -27.91
CA LYS A 146 4.49 2.42 -27.08
C LYS A 146 5.15 1.03 -27.03
N TYR A 147 5.83 0.64 -28.10
CA TYR A 147 6.56 -0.64 -28.15
C TYR A 147 7.83 -0.60 -27.30
N ARG A 148 8.56 0.53 -27.37
CA ARG A 148 9.79 0.74 -26.59
C ARG A 148 9.48 0.71 -25.11
N ASP A 149 8.49 1.48 -24.64
CA ASP A 149 8.16 1.53 -23.21
C ASP A 149 7.77 0.16 -22.66
N THR A 150 6.97 -0.60 -23.43
CA THR A 150 6.55 -1.95 -23.04
C THR A 150 7.74 -2.93 -22.97
N LEU A 151 8.67 -2.87 -23.94
CA LEU A 151 9.90 -3.66 -23.91
C LEU A 151 10.75 -3.31 -22.70
N GLY A 152 10.90 -2.02 -22.40
CA GLY A 152 11.63 -1.53 -21.23
C GLY A 152 11.04 -2.05 -19.93
N THR A 153 9.71 -2.09 -19.79
CA THR A 153 9.03 -2.66 -18.62
C THR A 153 9.34 -4.15 -18.45
N PHE A 154 9.38 -4.95 -19.51
CA PHE A 154 9.78 -6.37 -19.42
C PHE A 154 11.22 -6.54 -18.91
N ILE A 155 12.15 -5.74 -19.45
CA ILE A 155 13.56 -5.80 -19.07
C ILE A 155 13.73 -5.33 -17.61
N ALA A 156 13.08 -4.22 -17.23
CA ALA A 156 13.12 -3.69 -15.87
C ALA A 156 12.57 -4.71 -14.86
N GLN A 157 11.42 -5.32 -15.13
CA GLN A 157 10.87 -6.36 -14.27
C GLN A 157 11.77 -7.60 -14.17
N ALA A 158 12.40 -8.03 -15.26
CA ALA A 158 13.37 -9.12 -15.26
C ALA A 158 14.60 -8.79 -14.40
N LEU A 159 15.13 -7.56 -14.52
CA LEU A 159 16.24 -7.07 -13.70
C LEU A 159 15.86 -7.06 -12.22
N ILE A 160 14.70 -6.50 -11.87
CA ILE A 160 14.19 -6.44 -10.50
C ILE A 160 14.06 -7.86 -9.91
N ALA A 161 13.41 -8.79 -10.63
CA ALA A 161 13.23 -10.17 -10.15
C ALA A 161 14.57 -10.86 -9.84
N VAL A 162 15.56 -10.73 -10.73
CA VAL A 162 16.89 -11.32 -10.51
C VAL A 162 17.65 -10.61 -9.41
N LEU A 163 17.60 -9.28 -9.34
CA LEU A 163 18.26 -8.50 -8.27
C LEU A 163 17.69 -8.85 -6.89
N ILE A 164 16.37 -9.03 -6.76
CA ILE A 164 15.74 -9.50 -5.52
C ILE A 164 16.31 -10.87 -5.12
N ALA A 165 16.42 -11.80 -6.07
CA ALA A 165 16.96 -13.14 -5.80
C ALA A 165 18.44 -13.13 -5.36
N LEU A 166 19.16 -12.05 -5.65
CA LEU A 166 20.55 -11.83 -5.25
C LEU A 166 20.70 -10.96 -4.00
N SER A 167 19.58 -10.46 -3.45
CA SER A 167 19.54 -9.47 -2.37
C SER A 167 18.90 -10.06 -1.09
N PRO A 168 19.64 -10.85 -0.29
CA PRO A 168 19.09 -11.54 0.88
C PRO A 168 18.61 -10.61 2.00
N ASN A 169 19.04 -9.34 1.94
CA ASN A 169 18.91 -8.33 2.96
C ASN A 169 17.86 -7.26 2.61
N LEU A 170 17.08 -7.49 1.56
CA LEU A 170 16.03 -6.60 1.07
C LEU A 170 14.94 -6.43 2.13
N THR A 171 14.58 -5.18 2.43
CA THR A 171 13.62 -4.83 3.48
C THR A 171 12.41 -4.05 2.99
N SER A 172 12.53 -3.38 1.85
CA SER A 172 11.44 -2.63 1.25
C SER A 172 11.47 -2.72 -0.27
N MET A 173 10.31 -2.55 -0.89
CA MET A 173 10.14 -2.54 -2.34
C MET A 173 9.08 -1.51 -2.72
N ALA A 174 9.28 -0.86 -3.86
CA ALA A 174 8.25 -0.06 -4.51
C ALA A 174 8.07 -0.48 -5.97
N THR A 175 6.84 -0.53 -6.44
CA THR A 175 6.53 -0.93 -7.82
C THR A 175 5.16 -0.43 -8.25
N PRO A 176 4.97 0.05 -9.48
CA PRO A 176 3.66 0.08 -10.11
C PRO A 176 3.06 -1.32 -10.18
N PRO A 177 1.77 -1.43 -10.51
CA PRO A 177 1.16 -2.69 -10.90
C PRO A 177 2.05 -3.45 -11.89
N PRO A 178 2.57 -4.63 -11.52
CA PRO A 178 3.49 -5.39 -12.37
C PRO A 178 2.78 -6.04 -13.57
N PHE A 179 1.49 -5.78 -13.72
CA PHE A 179 0.63 -6.16 -14.82
C PHE A 179 -0.38 -5.02 -15.06
N ARG A 180 -0.99 -5.00 -16.24
CA ARG A 180 -1.99 -3.97 -16.58
C ARG A 180 -3.40 -4.34 -16.09
N TRP A 181 -3.77 -5.62 -16.21
CA TRP A 181 -5.09 -6.16 -15.83
C TRP A 181 -4.85 -7.58 -15.29
N HIS A 182 -5.42 -7.92 -14.12
CA HIS A 182 -5.36 -9.30 -13.64
C HIS A 182 -6.19 -10.23 -14.54
N GLY A 183 -5.76 -11.47 -14.71
CA GLY A 183 -6.48 -12.45 -15.53
C GLY A 183 -6.35 -12.32 -17.04
N GLN A 184 -5.48 -11.44 -17.58
CA GLN A 184 -5.12 -11.52 -19.00
C GLN A 184 -4.34 -12.81 -19.29
N GLU A 185 -5.04 -13.80 -19.84
CA GLU A 185 -4.43 -15.01 -20.39
C GLU A 185 -3.41 -14.63 -21.48
N GLY A 186 -2.17 -15.13 -21.35
CA GLY A 186 -1.13 -15.04 -22.39
C GLY A 186 0.08 -14.14 -22.06
N VAL A 187 -0.06 -13.11 -21.22
CA VAL A 187 1.09 -12.22 -20.91
C VAL A 187 1.72 -12.58 -19.57
N SER A 188 2.83 -13.33 -19.60
CA SER A 188 3.66 -13.57 -18.40
C SER A 188 4.70 -12.46 -18.25
N TYR A 189 4.45 -11.59 -17.28
CA TYR A 189 5.39 -10.57 -16.80
C TYR A 189 6.39 -11.18 -15.80
N PRO A 190 7.73 -10.98 -15.96
CA PRO A 190 8.74 -11.67 -15.17
C PRO A 190 8.60 -11.47 -13.66
N LEU A 191 8.24 -10.26 -13.22
CA LEU A 191 8.08 -9.97 -11.80
C LEU A 191 6.84 -10.66 -11.22
N VAL A 192 5.74 -10.70 -11.97
CA VAL A 192 4.52 -11.41 -11.58
C VAL A 192 4.77 -12.91 -11.46
N GLU A 193 5.44 -13.49 -12.45
CA GLU A 193 5.82 -14.90 -12.45
C GLU A 193 6.70 -15.23 -11.24
N PHE A 194 7.71 -14.39 -10.97
CA PHE A 194 8.59 -14.51 -9.82
C PHE A 194 7.83 -14.44 -8.48
N LEU A 195 6.95 -13.46 -8.30
CA LEU A 195 6.18 -13.28 -7.06
C LEU A 195 5.24 -14.46 -6.79
N ARG A 196 4.47 -14.90 -7.80
CA ARG A 196 3.61 -16.08 -7.70
C ARG A 196 4.40 -17.33 -7.33
N GLN A 197 5.57 -17.47 -7.93
CA GLN A 197 6.49 -18.56 -7.66
C GLN A 197 7.07 -18.56 -6.24
N VAL A 198 7.38 -17.39 -5.67
CA VAL A 198 7.83 -17.27 -4.27
C VAL A 198 6.68 -17.61 -3.32
N LYS A 199 5.48 -17.09 -3.59
CA LYS A 199 4.28 -17.38 -2.81
C LYS A 199 3.93 -18.88 -2.81
N ALA A 200 4.08 -19.56 -3.95
CA ALA A 200 3.78 -20.99 -4.07
C ALA A 200 4.78 -21.91 -3.32
N SER A 201 5.98 -21.43 -3.01
CA SER A 201 7.02 -22.25 -2.35
C SER A 201 7.99 -21.40 -1.52
N PRO A 202 7.50 -20.77 -0.43
CA PRO A 202 8.29 -19.82 0.34
C PRO A 202 9.46 -20.47 1.09
N GLU A 203 9.37 -21.76 1.43
CA GLU A 203 10.45 -22.51 2.09
C GLU A 203 11.62 -22.83 1.14
N ALA A 204 11.32 -23.10 -0.13
CA ALA A 204 12.32 -23.42 -1.15
C ALA A 204 13.00 -22.17 -1.74
N LYS A 205 12.37 -21.01 -1.57
CA LYS A 205 12.80 -19.73 -2.14
C LYS A 205 13.07 -18.73 -1.02
N PRO A 206 14.32 -18.63 -0.52
CA PRO A 206 14.67 -17.74 0.59
C PRO A 206 14.71 -16.25 0.17
N TYR A 207 13.92 -15.86 -0.83
CA TYR A 207 13.72 -14.48 -1.26
C TYR A 207 12.67 -13.83 -0.37
N PHE A 208 12.73 -12.51 -0.24
CA PHE A 208 11.79 -11.71 0.56
C PHE A 208 11.64 -12.10 2.04
N GLN A 209 12.56 -12.90 2.59
CA GLN A 209 12.52 -13.32 4.00
C GLN A 209 12.60 -12.13 4.98
N ASN A 210 13.10 -10.99 4.51
CA ASN A 210 13.23 -9.76 5.28
C ASN A 210 12.38 -8.60 4.73
N LEU A 211 11.58 -8.83 3.67
CA LEU A 211 10.77 -7.77 3.07
C LEU A 211 9.65 -7.40 4.03
N ARG A 212 9.65 -6.15 4.49
CA ARG A 212 8.70 -5.62 5.49
C ARG A 212 7.72 -4.62 4.90
N LYS A 213 8.11 -3.89 3.85
CA LYS A 213 7.31 -2.80 3.29
C LYS A 213 7.20 -2.92 1.78
N VAL A 214 5.97 -2.81 1.28
CA VAL A 214 5.69 -2.70 -0.15
C VAL A 214 4.91 -1.41 -0.39
N TYR A 215 5.33 -0.62 -1.35
CA TYR A 215 4.59 0.55 -1.81
C TYR A 215 4.20 0.37 -3.28
N LEU A 216 2.91 0.51 -3.57
CA LEU A 216 2.38 0.40 -4.93
C LEU A 216 2.31 1.79 -5.54
N ILE A 217 3.18 2.05 -6.52
CA ILE A 217 3.30 3.34 -7.19
C ILE A 217 2.17 3.44 -8.22
N ASN A 218 1.10 4.15 -7.90
CA ASN A 218 0.02 4.35 -8.86
C ASN A 218 0.31 5.52 -9.81
N LYS A 219 1.24 5.30 -10.73
CA LYS A 219 1.62 6.23 -11.79
C LYS A 219 1.19 5.67 -13.14
N SER A 220 0.80 6.56 -14.05
CA SER A 220 0.60 6.25 -15.45
C SER A 220 1.60 7.06 -16.27
N ASP A 221 2.62 6.40 -16.80
CA ASP A 221 3.57 7.00 -17.78
C ASP A 221 2.96 7.04 -19.20
N SER A 222 1.63 6.98 -19.31
CA SER A 222 0.93 7.13 -20.57
C SER A 222 0.97 8.60 -20.97
N THR A 223 1.34 8.89 -22.21
CA THR A 223 1.18 10.24 -22.80
C THR A 223 -0.27 10.74 -22.80
N TRP A 224 -1.24 9.87 -22.51
CA TRP A 224 -2.67 10.20 -22.38
C TRP A 224 -3.11 10.26 -20.92
N SER A 225 -2.19 10.05 -19.98
CA SER A 225 -2.44 10.23 -18.57
C SER A 225 -2.62 11.70 -18.29
N ASP A 226 -3.88 12.09 -18.17
CA ASP A 226 -4.21 13.38 -17.65
C ASP A 226 -3.97 13.31 -16.14
N GLY A 227 -2.77 13.74 -15.71
CA GLY A 227 -2.28 13.62 -14.34
C GLY A 227 -3.16 14.29 -13.29
N ARG A 228 -4.30 14.87 -13.67
CA ARG A 228 -5.32 15.44 -12.78
C ARG A 228 -6.34 14.41 -12.29
N PHE A 229 -6.43 13.25 -12.94
CA PHE A 229 -7.41 12.20 -12.64
C PHE A 229 -6.77 10.98 -11.97
N TYR A 230 -7.58 10.20 -11.25
CA TYR A 230 -7.15 8.91 -10.72
C TYR A 230 -6.79 7.92 -11.83
N VAL A 231 -5.87 7.00 -11.53
CA VAL A 231 -5.47 5.91 -12.42
C VAL A 231 -6.00 4.58 -11.87
N PRO A 232 -6.77 3.80 -12.65
CA PRO A 232 -7.26 2.51 -12.19
C PRO A 232 -6.12 1.52 -11.91
N MET A 233 -6.25 0.80 -10.80
CA MET A 233 -5.35 -0.30 -10.42
C MET A 233 -6.16 -1.42 -9.79
N ASP A 234 -5.90 -2.65 -10.23
CA ASP A 234 -6.35 -3.86 -9.54
C ASP A 234 -5.52 -4.04 -8.25
N PHE A 235 -5.95 -3.33 -7.20
CA PHE A 235 -5.25 -3.29 -5.92
C PHE A 235 -5.29 -4.64 -5.22
N LEU A 236 -6.40 -5.38 -5.32
CA LEU A 236 -6.55 -6.70 -4.69
C LEU A 236 -5.62 -7.73 -5.33
N ALA A 237 -5.48 -7.75 -6.66
CA ALA A 237 -4.53 -8.63 -7.31
C ALA A 237 -3.07 -8.28 -6.96
N CYS A 238 -2.75 -6.99 -6.80
CA CYS A 238 -1.44 -6.58 -6.32
C CYS A 238 -1.21 -7.02 -4.87
N TRP A 239 -2.21 -6.86 -4.00
CA TRP A 239 -2.18 -7.31 -2.61
C TRP A 239 -1.88 -8.81 -2.50
N GLU A 240 -2.54 -9.64 -3.30
CA GLU A 240 -2.35 -11.10 -3.32
C GLU A 240 -0.93 -11.54 -3.71
N LEU A 241 -0.11 -10.68 -4.32
CA LEU A 241 1.28 -11.02 -4.62
C LEU A 241 2.19 -10.96 -3.38
N PHE A 242 1.80 -10.21 -2.34
CA PHE A 242 2.65 -9.91 -1.19
C PHE A 242 2.06 -10.33 0.16
N ASP A 243 0.75 -10.50 0.26
CA ASP A 243 -0.02 -10.75 1.50
C ASP A 243 0.55 -11.84 2.42
N GLN A 244 1.08 -12.92 1.84
CA GLN A 244 1.54 -14.10 2.58
C GLN A 244 3.07 -14.20 2.71
N LEU A 245 3.81 -13.16 2.33
CA LEU A 245 5.25 -13.13 2.53
C LEU A 245 5.59 -13.19 4.04
N PRO A 246 6.69 -13.84 4.43
CA PRO A 246 6.91 -14.24 5.83
C PRO A 246 7.14 -13.07 6.80
N SER A 247 7.74 -11.98 6.32
CA SER A 247 8.11 -10.82 7.16
C SER A 247 7.40 -9.53 6.73
N ILE A 248 6.41 -9.61 5.84
CA ILE A 248 5.69 -8.42 5.37
C ILE A 248 4.93 -7.82 6.54
N GLU A 249 5.03 -6.50 6.69
CA GLU A 249 4.38 -5.76 7.76
C GLU A 249 3.45 -4.70 7.20
N SER A 250 3.84 -4.06 6.10
CA SER A 250 3.16 -2.89 5.57
C SER A 250 2.98 -2.97 4.05
N ILE A 251 1.79 -2.58 3.62
CA ILE A 251 1.52 -2.23 2.22
C ILE A 251 0.91 -0.83 2.18
N GLY A 252 1.27 -0.06 1.16
CA GLY A 252 0.63 1.23 0.92
C GLY A 252 0.57 1.62 -0.54
N ALA A 253 -0.30 2.58 -0.83
CA ALA A 253 -0.53 3.14 -2.16
C ALA A 253 -1.17 4.53 -2.05
N ASP A 254 -0.95 5.36 -3.05
CA ASP A 254 -1.61 6.66 -3.20
C ASP A 254 -2.37 6.71 -4.53
N LEU A 255 -3.34 7.62 -4.65
CA LEU A 255 -4.03 7.92 -5.92
C LEU A 255 -4.80 6.75 -6.55
N VAL A 256 -5.14 5.74 -5.76
CA VAL A 256 -5.75 4.50 -6.26
C VAL A 256 -7.23 4.69 -6.55
N VAL A 257 -7.70 4.29 -7.73
CA VAL A 257 -9.12 4.00 -7.98
C VAL A 257 -9.28 2.51 -8.32
N ALA A 258 -10.35 1.94 -7.79
CA ALA A 258 -10.82 0.60 -8.09
C ALA A 258 -10.93 0.38 -9.61
N ASP A 259 -10.49 -0.78 -10.12
CA ASP A 259 -10.73 -1.15 -11.51
C ASP A 259 -12.05 -1.93 -11.65
N GLU A 260 -12.52 -2.15 -12.88
CA GLU A 260 -13.78 -2.89 -13.10
C GLU A 260 -13.65 -4.41 -12.81
N ASN A 261 -12.47 -4.90 -12.43
CA ASN A 261 -12.13 -6.32 -12.25
C ASN A 261 -12.06 -6.77 -10.79
N ASP A 262 -12.49 -5.94 -9.83
CA ASP A 262 -12.56 -6.21 -8.38
C ASP A 262 -13.54 -7.36 -7.96
N LYS A 263 -13.60 -8.43 -8.75
CA LYS A 263 -14.48 -9.59 -8.56
C LYS A 263 -13.85 -10.67 -7.69
N GLN A 264 -12.55 -10.60 -7.42
CA GLN A 264 -11.83 -11.60 -6.64
C GLN A 264 -11.95 -11.29 -5.14
N ALA A 265 -12.46 -12.25 -4.38
CA ALA A 265 -12.57 -12.13 -2.93
C ALA A 265 -11.25 -12.51 -2.28
N LEU A 266 -10.70 -11.65 -1.43
CA LEU A 266 -9.55 -12.02 -0.60
C LEU A 266 -9.97 -13.05 0.46
N GLU A 267 -9.12 -14.06 0.66
CA GLU A 267 -9.29 -15.00 1.76
C GLU A 267 -9.09 -14.31 3.12
N SER A 268 -10.02 -14.54 4.04
CA SER A 268 -10.00 -13.90 5.36
C SER A 268 -8.91 -14.47 6.27
N ARG A 269 -8.25 -13.59 7.05
CA ARG A 269 -7.22 -13.93 8.05
C ARG A 269 -6.02 -14.74 7.52
N LEU A 270 -5.63 -14.56 6.26
CA LEU A 270 -4.42 -15.16 5.69
C LEU A 270 -3.23 -14.23 5.62
N SER A 271 -3.45 -12.93 5.46
CA SER A 271 -2.41 -11.95 5.23
C SER A 271 -1.57 -11.69 6.49
N ASN A 272 -0.26 -11.66 6.33
CA ASN A 272 0.71 -11.26 7.36
C ASN A 272 0.86 -9.73 7.46
N ILE A 273 0.26 -8.97 6.54
CA ILE A 273 0.25 -7.51 6.57
C ILE A 273 -0.49 -7.04 7.84
N SER A 274 0.13 -6.10 8.55
CA SER A 274 -0.39 -5.53 9.79
C SER A 274 -0.55 -4.00 9.75
N ARG A 275 -0.07 -3.35 8.68
CA ARG A 275 -0.15 -1.90 8.48
C ARG A 275 -0.61 -1.61 7.06
N ILE A 276 -1.67 -0.83 6.92
CA ILE A 276 -2.25 -0.44 5.64
C ILE A 276 -2.21 1.08 5.55
N ALA A 277 -1.69 1.62 4.45
CA ALA A 277 -1.73 3.05 4.17
C ALA A 277 -2.20 3.29 2.73
N ILE A 278 -3.47 3.66 2.56
CA ILE A 278 -4.07 3.92 1.26
C ILE A 278 -4.56 5.37 1.28
N ASN A 279 -3.82 6.29 0.67
CA ASN A 279 -4.11 7.70 0.79
C ASN A 279 -4.49 8.34 -0.54
N HIS A 280 -5.18 9.48 -0.45
CA HIS A 280 -5.62 10.26 -1.61
C HIS A 280 -6.28 9.36 -2.66
N SER A 281 -7.23 8.54 -2.24
CA SER A 281 -7.77 7.45 -3.05
C SER A 281 -9.24 7.66 -3.44
N HIS A 282 -9.70 6.87 -4.40
CA HIS A 282 -11.09 6.74 -4.82
C HIS A 282 -11.53 5.27 -4.68
N ILE A 283 -11.05 4.61 -3.63
CA ILE A 283 -11.41 3.22 -3.33
C ILE A 283 -12.77 3.19 -2.61
N ASN A 284 -13.60 2.19 -2.90
CA ASN A 284 -14.85 1.98 -2.18
C ASN A 284 -14.65 1.14 -0.90
N SER A 285 -15.64 1.17 0.00
CA SER A 285 -15.55 0.42 1.26
C SER A 285 -15.42 -1.09 1.08
N ASN A 286 -15.88 -1.67 -0.04
CA ASN A 286 -15.81 -3.13 -0.24
C ASN A 286 -14.37 -3.62 -0.36
N ILE A 287 -13.53 -2.90 -1.12
CA ILE A 287 -12.11 -3.24 -1.26
C ILE A 287 -11.40 -3.06 0.08
N LEU A 288 -11.65 -1.94 0.76
CA LEU A 288 -11.05 -1.64 2.06
C LEU A 288 -11.40 -2.71 3.11
N VAL A 289 -12.68 -3.11 3.19
CA VAL A 289 -13.16 -4.17 4.08
C VAL A 289 -12.50 -5.51 3.77
N GLN A 290 -12.28 -5.84 2.49
CA GLN A 290 -11.56 -7.06 2.11
C GLN A 290 -10.10 -7.02 2.57
N CYS A 291 -9.40 -5.91 2.36
CA CYS A 291 -8.01 -5.74 2.82
C CYS A 291 -7.93 -5.90 4.35
N ILE A 292 -8.76 -5.19 5.11
CA ILE A 292 -8.83 -5.27 6.58
C ILE A 292 -9.11 -6.69 7.04
N SER A 293 -10.06 -7.37 6.40
CA SER A 293 -10.51 -8.71 6.82
C SER A 293 -9.54 -9.82 6.42
N SER A 294 -8.71 -9.58 5.40
CA SER A 294 -7.64 -10.51 5.00
C SER A 294 -6.51 -10.57 6.02
N CYS A 295 -6.26 -9.49 6.77
CA CYS A 295 -5.20 -9.43 7.78
C CYS A 295 -5.44 -10.42 8.93
N ARG A 296 -4.36 -11.07 9.38
CA ARG A 296 -4.39 -11.87 10.62
C ARG A 296 -4.47 -10.99 11.85
N ILE A 297 -3.65 -9.95 11.88
CA ILE A 297 -3.52 -8.96 12.95
C ILE A 297 -3.31 -7.61 12.28
N LEU A 298 -4.27 -6.69 12.41
CA LEU A 298 -4.12 -5.31 11.95
C LEU A 298 -3.73 -4.43 13.14
N ARG A 299 -2.66 -3.64 12.98
CA ARG A 299 -2.14 -2.69 13.97
C ARG A 299 -2.30 -1.25 13.54
N GLU A 300 -2.25 -0.97 12.24
CA GLU A 300 -2.32 0.39 11.72
C GLU A 300 -3.16 0.41 10.45
N LEU A 301 -4.14 1.31 10.41
CA LEU A 301 -4.96 1.58 9.24
C LEU A 301 -4.96 3.07 8.99
N GLN A 302 -4.40 3.48 7.85
CA GLN A 302 -4.52 4.83 7.31
C GLN A 302 -5.27 4.77 5.99
N TYR A 303 -6.35 5.54 5.89
CA TYR A 303 -7.16 5.63 4.69
C TYR A 303 -7.66 7.06 4.48
N SER A 304 -7.33 7.65 3.35
CA SER A 304 -7.88 8.94 2.95
C SER A 304 -8.38 8.91 1.51
N ILE A 305 -9.44 9.67 1.28
CA ILE A 305 -9.96 9.92 -0.07
C ILE A 305 -9.37 11.20 -0.67
N GLY A 306 -9.67 11.48 -1.92
CA GLY A 306 -9.45 12.81 -2.51
C GLY A 306 -8.06 13.00 -3.11
N GLY A 307 -7.73 14.25 -3.44
CA GLY A 307 -6.43 14.63 -4.03
C GLY A 307 -6.37 14.55 -5.56
N ARG A 308 -7.33 13.88 -6.23
CA ARG A 308 -7.52 13.95 -7.69
C ARG A 308 -9.00 14.09 -8.05
N ALA A 309 -9.26 14.37 -9.33
CA ALA A 309 -10.60 14.34 -9.90
C ALA A 309 -10.98 12.92 -10.34
N SER A 310 -12.27 12.58 -10.29
CA SER A 310 -12.80 11.41 -10.99
C SER A 310 -13.12 11.74 -12.45
N SER A 311 -12.78 10.86 -13.38
CA SER A 311 -13.00 11.08 -14.82
C SER A 311 -14.48 11.15 -15.21
N ASP A 312 -15.34 10.51 -14.41
CA ASP A 312 -16.79 10.49 -14.59
C ASP A 312 -17.53 11.45 -13.65
N GLY A 313 -16.79 12.20 -12.82
CA GLY A 313 -17.36 13.08 -11.79
C GLY A 313 -18.01 12.34 -10.61
N SER A 314 -17.80 11.03 -10.46
CA SER A 314 -18.33 10.26 -9.34
C SER A 314 -17.49 10.44 -8.06
N SER A 315 -18.12 10.12 -6.93
CA SER A 315 -17.48 10.02 -5.61
C SER A 315 -17.37 8.55 -5.19
N PRO A 316 -16.34 8.17 -4.41
CA PRO A 316 -16.22 6.79 -3.95
C PRO A 316 -17.38 6.48 -2.99
N THR A 317 -17.95 5.27 -3.10
CA THR A 317 -18.97 4.80 -2.15
C THR A 317 -18.29 4.28 -0.89
N VAL A 318 -18.30 5.08 0.18
CA VAL A 318 -17.69 4.73 1.47
C VAL A 318 -18.80 4.49 2.51
N ASN A 319 -18.96 3.24 2.93
CA ASN A 319 -19.87 2.88 4.02
C ASN A 319 -19.13 2.84 5.38
N PRO A 320 -19.39 3.78 6.31
CA PRO A 320 -18.76 3.79 7.63
C PRO A 320 -19.10 2.57 8.48
N LYS A 321 -20.34 2.09 8.46
CA LYS A 321 -20.79 0.87 9.17
C LYS A 321 -20.00 -0.37 8.73
N ALA A 322 -19.76 -0.50 7.42
CA ALA A 322 -18.98 -1.61 6.86
C ALA A 322 -17.51 -1.57 7.35
N ILE A 323 -16.90 -0.39 7.34
CA ILE A 323 -15.52 -0.19 7.83
C ILE A 323 -15.42 -0.51 9.31
N ILE A 324 -16.30 0.05 10.14
CA ILE A 324 -16.33 -0.20 11.60
C ILE A 324 -16.44 -1.70 11.90
N LYS A 325 -17.37 -2.40 11.23
CA LYS A 325 -17.53 -3.85 11.37
C LYS A 325 -16.28 -4.63 10.97
N ALA A 326 -15.56 -4.19 9.93
CA ALA A 326 -14.31 -4.82 9.52
C ALA A 326 -13.21 -4.64 10.59
N ILE A 327 -13.01 -3.41 11.08
CA ILE A 327 -11.97 -3.10 12.08
C ILE A 327 -12.26 -3.70 13.46
N LEU A 328 -13.54 -3.92 13.81
CA LEU A 328 -13.92 -4.63 15.04
C LEU A 328 -13.33 -6.05 15.11
N GLY A 329 -12.97 -6.65 13.98
CA GLY A 329 -12.25 -7.92 13.92
C GLY A 329 -10.81 -7.88 14.45
N HIS A 330 -10.30 -6.67 14.73
CA HIS A 330 -8.94 -6.33 15.16
C HIS A 330 -8.92 -5.41 16.40
N LYS A 331 -10.02 -5.33 17.15
CA LYS A 331 -10.15 -4.46 18.33
C LYS A 331 -9.05 -4.64 19.39
N ASP A 332 -8.52 -5.86 19.50
CA ASP A 332 -7.48 -6.22 20.46
C ASP A 332 -6.06 -5.97 19.95
N SER A 333 -5.89 -5.52 18.70
CA SER A 333 -4.58 -5.31 18.08
C SER A 333 -4.37 -3.97 17.39
N LEU A 334 -5.44 -3.25 17.06
CA LEU A 334 -5.37 -1.99 16.34
C LEU A 334 -4.83 -0.88 17.25
N GLU A 335 -3.68 -0.32 16.88
CA GLU A 335 -2.95 0.72 17.63
C GLU A 335 -3.14 2.12 17.02
N ILE A 336 -3.27 2.21 15.69
CA ILE A 336 -3.42 3.46 14.95
C ILE A 336 -4.59 3.35 13.97
N LEU A 337 -5.53 4.28 14.04
CA LEU A 337 -6.64 4.42 13.11
C LEU A 337 -6.69 5.85 12.60
N ASP A 338 -6.43 6.02 11.31
CA ASP A 338 -6.56 7.29 10.61
C ASP A 338 -7.50 7.13 9.41
N LEU A 339 -8.70 7.69 9.48
CA LEU A 339 -9.65 7.73 8.37
C LEU A 339 -10.01 9.18 8.05
N ASP A 340 -9.87 9.57 6.79
CA ASP A 340 -10.31 10.86 6.27
C ASP A 340 -11.28 10.61 5.11
N VAL A 341 -12.55 10.44 5.48
CA VAL A 341 -13.64 9.98 4.60
C VAL A 341 -14.93 10.78 4.73
N ASP A 342 -15.02 11.71 5.69
CA ASP A 342 -16.30 12.33 6.08
C ASP A 342 -16.97 13.08 4.92
N SER A 343 -16.20 13.67 4.01
CA SER A 343 -16.71 14.39 2.83
C SER A 343 -17.53 13.52 1.86
N VAL A 344 -17.42 12.19 1.96
CA VAL A 344 -18.17 11.24 1.10
C VAL A 344 -19.00 10.24 1.89
N THR A 345 -18.91 10.24 3.22
CA THR A 345 -19.82 9.45 4.05
C THR A 345 -21.12 10.21 4.23
N ARG A 346 -22.24 9.57 3.89
CA ARG A 346 -23.58 10.13 4.09
C ARG A 346 -24.02 9.96 5.54
N LEU A 347 -23.45 10.77 6.42
CA LEU A 347 -23.74 10.79 7.85
C LEU A 347 -24.58 12.01 8.26
N GLU A 348 -25.26 12.66 7.31
CA GLU A 348 -26.04 13.88 7.55
C GLU A 348 -27.16 13.65 8.58
N GLY A 349 -27.65 12.42 8.71
CA GLY A 349 -28.65 12.02 9.71
C GLY A 349 -28.17 12.10 11.17
N LEU A 350 -26.87 12.29 11.43
CA LEU A 350 -26.33 12.50 12.79
C LEU A 350 -26.75 13.83 13.40
N ALA A 351 -26.84 14.88 12.57
CA ALA A 351 -27.27 16.22 12.97
C ALA A 351 -28.74 16.49 12.63
N GLY A 352 -29.40 15.53 11.96
CA GLY A 352 -30.80 15.58 11.56
C GLY A 352 -31.77 15.12 12.65
N ASP A 353 -33.04 15.00 12.28
CA ASP A 353 -34.06 14.46 13.17
C ASP A 353 -34.06 12.92 13.18
N GLU A 354 -35.00 12.35 13.93
CA GLU A 354 -35.16 10.92 14.11
C GLU A 354 -35.37 10.16 12.78
N TYR A 355 -36.13 10.74 11.85
CA TYR A 355 -36.37 10.16 10.53
C TYR A 355 -35.12 10.21 9.66
N ASP A 356 -34.33 11.28 9.77
CA ASP A 356 -33.07 11.41 9.05
C ASP A 356 -32.08 10.31 9.47
N TYR A 357 -32.02 9.97 10.76
CA TYR A 357 -31.17 8.88 11.27
C TYR A 357 -31.63 7.49 10.81
N GLU A 358 -32.93 7.19 10.87
CA GLU A 358 -33.44 5.89 10.40
C GLU A 358 -33.18 5.70 8.89
N SER A 359 -33.41 6.76 8.12
CA SER A 359 -33.09 6.75 6.68
C SER A 359 -31.60 6.52 6.45
N MET A 360 -30.74 7.17 7.23
CA MET A 360 -29.29 6.97 7.18
C MET A 360 -28.90 5.52 7.50
N GLU A 361 -29.38 4.94 8.60
CA GLU A 361 -29.09 3.54 8.97
C GLU A 361 -29.58 2.55 7.91
N PHE A 362 -30.77 2.78 7.35
CA PHE A 362 -31.31 1.98 6.27
C PHE A 362 -30.43 2.05 5.01
N GLU A 363 -29.97 3.25 4.63
CA GLU A 363 -29.02 3.41 3.53
C GLU A 363 -27.70 2.69 3.80
N LEU A 364 -27.16 2.78 5.02
CA LEU A 364 -25.94 2.07 5.41
C LEU A 364 -26.10 0.54 5.42
N ASP A 365 -27.29 0.02 5.71
CA ASP A 365 -27.58 -1.41 5.57
C ASP A 365 -27.86 -1.84 4.14
N ARG A 366 -28.18 -0.92 3.23
CA ARG A 366 -28.38 -1.24 1.80
C ARG A 366 -27.10 -1.12 0.98
N ASP A 367 -26.36 -0.03 1.14
CA ASP A 367 -25.30 0.39 0.24
C ASP A 367 -23.91 0.06 0.80
N GLY A 368 -23.18 -0.88 0.20
CA GLY A 368 -21.86 -1.30 0.69
C GLY A 368 -21.92 -2.37 1.79
N SER A 369 -23.11 -2.96 1.99
CA SER A 369 -23.37 -4.09 2.87
C SER A 369 -23.37 -5.43 2.07
N PRO A 370 -23.37 -6.60 2.74
CA PRO A 370 -23.60 -7.88 2.07
C PRO A 370 -24.97 -8.01 1.40
N PHE A 371 -25.90 -7.07 1.66
CA PHE A 371 -27.28 -7.08 1.17
C PHE A 371 -27.46 -6.33 -0.16
N LYS A 372 -26.44 -5.61 -0.63
CA LYS A 372 -26.49 -4.91 -1.92
C LYS A 372 -26.69 -5.90 -3.08
N GLU A 373 -27.64 -5.63 -3.96
CA GLU A 373 -28.14 -6.56 -5.00
C GLU A 373 -27.12 -7.02 -6.07
N TRP A 374 -25.86 -6.58 -6.01
CA TRP A 374 -24.84 -6.85 -7.03
C TRP A 374 -23.46 -7.19 -6.46
N VAL A 375 -23.41 -7.71 -5.23
CA VAL A 375 -22.15 -8.18 -4.62
C VAL A 375 -21.80 -9.56 -5.16
N HIS A 376 -20.55 -9.74 -5.60
CA HIS A 376 -20.05 -11.04 -6.04
C HIS A 376 -20.23 -12.11 -4.94
N PRO A 377 -20.69 -13.34 -5.24
CA PRO A 377 -21.04 -14.33 -4.21
C PRO A 377 -19.91 -14.64 -3.21
N GLY A 378 -18.66 -14.70 -3.67
CA GLY A 378 -17.50 -14.92 -2.79
C GLY A 378 -17.24 -13.75 -1.83
N VAL A 379 -17.52 -12.52 -2.26
CA VAL A 379 -17.42 -11.32 -1.42
C VAL A 379 -18.59 -11.29 -0.43
N SER A 380 -19.80 -11.66 -0.86
CA SER A 380 -21.00 -11.67 -0.01
C SER A 380 -20.85 -12.56 1.23
N GLU A 381 -20.30 -13.77 1.10
CA GLU A 381 -20.11 -14.67 2.25
C GLU A 381 -19.15 -14.09 3.30
N SER A 382 -18.01 -13.55 2.84
CA SER A 382 -17.06 -12.88 3.73
C SER A 382 -17.68 -11.67 4.43
N LEU A 383 -18.42 -10.84 3.69
CA LEU A 383 -19.12 -9.67 4.21
C LEU A 383 -20.21 -10.02 5.21
N ARG A 384 -20.95 -11.12 5.01
CA ARG A 384 -21.98 -11.60 5.96
C ARG A 384 -21.37 -11.89 7.33
N SER A 385 -20.22 -12.58 7.37
CA SER A 385 -19.53 -12.87 8.63
C SER A 385 -19.08 -11.60 9.37
N ILE A 386 -18.69 -10.57 8.61
CA ILE A 386 -18.29 -9.25 9.14
C ILE A 386 -19.54 -8.51 9.64
N TRP A 387 -20.68 -8.64 8.95
CA TRP A 387 -21.91 -7.94 9.28
C TRP A 387 -22.53 -8.36 10.62
N MET A 388 -22.20 -9.55 11.10
CA MET A 388 -22.61 -10.04 12.42
C MET A 388 -21.82 -9.43 13.59
N ARG A 389 -20.75 -8.68 13.32
CA ARG A 389 -19.96 -8.04 14.37
C ARG A 389 -20.69 -6.82 14.93
N GLN A 390 -20.56 -6.64 16.25
CA GLN A 390 -21.09 -5.51 16.99
C GLN A 390 -20.04 -4.98 17.95
N GLY A 391 -20.13 -3.70 18.27
CA GLY A 391 -19.20 -3.02 19.17
C GLY A 391 -19.12 -1.53 18.88
N SER A 392 -18.36 -0.82 19.70
CA SER A 392 -18.15 0.62 19.59
C SER A 392 -16.67 0.98 19.70
N LEU A 393 -16.37 2.26 19.58
CA LEU A 393 -15.01 2.79 19.75
C LEU A 393 -14.35 2.34 21.07
N LYS A 394 -15.13 2.25 22.15
CA LYS A 394 -14.62 1.88 23.49
C LYS A 394 -14.02 0.47 23.56
N ASP A 395 -14.40 -0.41 22.63
CA ASP A 395 -13.92 -1.80 22.60
C ASP A 395 -12.45 -1.93 22.16
N PHE A 396 -11.82 -0.85 21.67
CA PHE A 396 -10.47 -0.87 21.11
C PHE A 396 -9.40 -0.60 22.18
N GLY A 397 -9.21 -1.54 23.11
CA GLY A 397 -8.32 -1.38 24.27
C GLY A 397 -6.81 -1.24 23.97
N THR A 398 -6.39 -1.30 22.70
CA THR A 398 -4.99 -1.09 22.28
C THR A 398 -4.78 0.15 21.42
N LEU A 399 -5.85 0.87 21.09
CA LEU A 399 -5.81 2.03 20.21
C LEU A 399 -5.16 3.22 20.92
N LYS A 400 -4.09 3.75 20.32
CA LYS A 400 -3.29 4.85 20.87
C LYS A 400 -3.48 6.14 20.07
N GLU A 401 -3.64 6.02 18.77
CA GLU A 401 -3.77 7.16 17.87
C GLU A 401 -5.06 7.03 17.06
N LEU A 402 -5.90 8.07 17.13
CA LEU A 402 -7.16 8.15 16.41
C LEU A 402 -7.24 9.47 15.65
N SER A 403 -7.42 9.40 14.34
CA SER A 403 -7.67 10.55 13.48
C SER A 403 -8.91 10.27 12.64
N LEU A 404 -9.99 11.00 12.87
CA LEU A 404 -11.28 10.80 12.18
C LEU A 404 -11.92 12.16 11.88
N GLY A 405 -12.84 12.20 10.92
CA GLY A 405 -13.79 13.30 10.89
C GLY A 405 -14.82 13.17 12.02
N LEU A 406 -15.41 14.31 12.42
CA LEU A 406 -16.25 14.38 13.62
C LEU A 406 -17.52 13.52 13.51
N GLU A 407 -18.13 13.47 12.33
CA GLU A 407 -19.36 12.70 12.11
C GLU A 407 -19.08 11.19 12.22
N PHE A 408 -18.02 10.72 11.57
CA PHE A 408 -17.60 9.33 11.70
C PHE A 408 -17.26 8.97 13.15
N LEU A 409 -16.58 9.87 13.88
CA LEU A 409 -16.24 9.67 15.28
C LEU A 409 -17.48 9.49 16.17
N VAL A 410 -18.49 10.36 16.01
CA VAL A 410 -19.77 10.27 16.75
C VAL A 410 -20.50 8.96 16.43
N TYR A 411 -20.58 8.61 15.15
CA TYR A 411 -21.20 7.36 14.71
C TYR A 411 -20.48 6.12 15.30
N PHE A 412 -19.15 6.12 15.30
CA PHE A 412 -18.35 5.03 15.84
C PHE A 412 -18.42 4.93 17.38
N ALA A 413 -18.52 6.06 18.07
CA ALA A 413 -18.73 6.10 19.52
C ALA A 413 -20.07 5.47 19.93
N ARG A 414 -21.15 5.72 19.16
CA ARG A 414 -22.45 5.04 19.33
C ARG A 414 -22.33 3.53 19.14
N GLY A 415 -21.52 3.11 18.19
CA GLY A 415 -21.27 1.72 17.89
C GLY A 415 -22.31 1.11 16.94
N VAL A 416 -21.92 -0.04 16.39
CA VAL A 416 -22.68 -0.75 15.37
C VAL A 416 -23.28 -2.03 15.94
N ARG A 417 -24.50 -2.37 15.53
CA ARG A 417 -25.22 -3.59 15.97
C ARG A 417 -25.08 -4.71 14.95
N ALA A 418 -25.18 -5.96 15.40
CA ALA A 418 -25.27 -7.11 14.50
C ALA A 418 -26.57 -7.02 13.68
N SER A 419 -26.51 -7.40 12.41
CA SER A 419 -27.67 -7.36 11.51
C SER A 419 -27.62 -8.60 10.60
N GLU A 420 -28.72 -9.38 10.62
CA GLU A 420 -28.92 -10.54 9.74
C GLU A 420 -29.70 -10.17 8.46
N ALA A 421 -30.36 -9.01 8.48
CA ALA A 421 -31.11 -8.42 7.40
C ALA A 421 -31.05 -6.89 7.51
N PRO A 422 -31.29 -6.14 6.43
CA PRO A 422 -31.48 -4.69 6.51
C PRO A 422 -32.52 -4.38 7.57
N VAL A 423 -32.26 -3.37 8.40
CA VAL A 423 -33.21 -3.00 9.45
C VAL A 423 -34.45 -2.42 8.77
N GLU A 424 -35.54 -3.20 8.76
CA GLU A 424 -36.88 -2.68 8.45
C GLU A 424 -37.35 -1.92 9.70
N GLU A 425 -37.27 -0.58 9.66
CA GLU A 425 -37.71 0.35 10.71
C GLU A 425 -37.18 -0.02 12.12
N ALA A 426 -36.01 0.53 12.47
CA ALA A 426 -35.31 0.22 13.71
C ALA A 426 -36.18 0.56 14.94
N SER A 427 -36.70 -0.44 15.65
CA SER A 427 -37.48 -0.20 16.88
C SER A 427 -36.65 0.57 17.91
N MET A 428 -37.20 1.70 18.32
CA MET A 428 -36.58 2.77 19.07
C MET A 428 -36.69 2.62 20.58
N GLU A 429 -35.60 2.22 21.23
CA GLU A 429 -35.55 2.26 22.70
C GLU A 429 -34.49 3.21 23.28
N ASP A 430 -33.52 3.75 22.52
CA ASP A 430 -32.52 4.69 23.04
C ASP A 430 -32.03 5.72 21.99
N HIS A 431 -32.53 6.95 22.08
CA HIS A 431 -32.20 8.09 21.20
C HIS A 431 -31.03 8.96 21.66
N GLU A 432 -30.52 8.76 22.87
CA GLU A 432 -29.46 9.63 23.35
C GLU A 432 -28.13 9.24 22.70
N TRP A 433 -27.59 10.15 21.88
CA TRP A 433 -26.23 10.05 21.38
C TRP A 433 -25.29 10.00 22.57
N PRO A 434 -24.45 8.95 22.69
CA PRO A 434 -23.49 8.94 23.76
C PRO A 434 -22.53 10.12 23.59
N ILE A 435 -22.08 10.66 24.71
CA ILE A 435 -21.02 11.65 24.71
C ILE A 435 -19.74 10.95 24.28
N VAL A 436 -19.12 11.40 23.17
CA VAL A 436 -17.93 10.76 22.60
C VAL A 436 -16.82 10.57 23.64
N ALA A 437 -16.65 11.54 24.54
CA ALA A 437 -15.67 11.49 25.63
C ALA A 437 -15.80 10.24 26.53
N ASP A 438 -17.02 9.74 26.76
CA ASP A 438 -17.28 8.55 27.60
C ASP A 438 -17.03 7.22 26.86
N CYS A 439 -16.90 7.31 25.53
CA CYS A 439 -16.71 6.20 24.60
C CYS A 439 -15.27 6.08 24.08
N LEU A 440 -14.37 7.00 24.45
CA LEU A 440 -12.97 6.91 24.06
C LEU A 440 -12.30 5.68 24.70
N PRO A 441 -11.38 4.99 24.00
CA PRO A 441 -10.61 3.90 24.59
C PRO A 441 -9.66 4.45 25.67
N GLU A 442 -9.49 3.69 26.75
CA GLU A 442 -8.60 4.09 27.85
C GLU A 442 -7.13 4.19 27.42
N SER A 443 -6.72 3.48 26.37
CA SER A 443 -5.36 3.49 25.82
C SER A 443 -5.05 4.69 24.92
N LEU A 444 -6.03 5.54 24.62
CA LEU A 444 -5.87 6.59 23.62
C LEU A 444 -4.93 7.69 24.11
N GLU A 445 -3.91 7.99 23.30
CA GLU A 445 -2.87 8.98 23.59
C GLU A 445 -2.96 10.21 22.67
N TYR A 446 -3.50 10.06 21.46
CA TYR A 446 -3.64 11.10 20.44
C TYR A 446 -5.01 11.06 19.78
N LEU A 447 -5.66 12.23 19.66
CA LEU A 447 -6.92 12.41 18.95
C LEU A 447 -6.84 13.58 17.96
N CYS A 448 -7.13 13.33 16.69
CA CYS A 448 -7.28 14.35 15.66
C CYS A 448 -8.70 14.32 15.10
N ILE A 449 -9.35 15.47 15.08
CA ILE A 449 -10.71 15.64 14.54
C ILE A 449 -10.64 16.49 13.27
N ARG A 450 -11.17 15.97 12.16
CA ARG A 450 -11.22 16.67 10.87
C ARG A 450 -12.63 17.17 10.58
N GLY A 451 -12.72 18.24 9.79
CA GLY A 451 -13.96 18.80 9.28
C GLY A 451 -14.83 19.54 10.30
N TYR A 452 -14.38 19.72 11.54
CA TYR A 452 -15.16 20.42 12.55
C TYR A 452 -15.13 21.94 12.36
N GLU A 453 -16.33 22.52 12.26
CA GLU A 453 -16.55 23.96 12.23
C GLU A 453 -17.55 24.37 13.31
N LYS A 454 -17.09 25.19 14.26
CA LYS A 454 -17.90 25.63 15.40
C LYS A 454 -19.10 26.47 14.95
N GLY A 455 -20.28 26.15 15.48
CA GLY A 455 -21.52 26.88 15.21
C GLY A 455 -22.28 26.39 13.98
N VAL A 456 -21.80 25.35 13.28
CA VAL A 456 -22.53 24.71 12.16
C VAL A 456 -23.63 23.78 12.68
N SER A 457 -23.37 23.04 13.76
CA SER A 457 -24.34 22.14 14.40
C SER A 457 -24.21 22.22 15.92
N GLU A 458 -25.30 22.60 16.60
CA GLU A 458 -25.34 22.69 18.06
C GLU A 458 -25.07 21.34 18.73
N GLU A 459 -25.50 20.24 18.11
CA GLU A 459 -25.26 18.89 18.64
C GLU A 459 -23.79 18.48 18.51
N LEU A 460 -23.15 18.76 17.37
CA LEU A 460 -21.72 18.49 17.20
C LEU A 460 -20.86 19.39 18.10
N ASP A 461 -21.27 20.65 18.29
CA ASP A 461 -20.64 21.56 19.25
C ASP A 461 -20.72 21.02 20.68
N ARG A 462 -21.85 20.43 21.09
CA ARG A 462 -22.02 19.78 22.39
C ARG A 462 -21.04 18.63 22.59
N GLN A 463 -20.83 17.81 21.56
CA GLN A 463 -19.85 16.71 21.60
C GLN A 463 -18.42 17.23 21.75
N VAL A 464 -18.06 18.28 21.01
CA VAL A 464 -16.74 18.92 21.08
C VAL A 464 -16.49 19.58 22.43
N ASP A 465 -17.46 20.31 22.98
CA ASP A 465 -17.33 20.95 24.29
C ASP A 465 -17.13 19.90 25.40
N ALA A 466 -17.81 18.76 25.31
CA ALA A 466 -17.61 17.64 26.24
C ALA A 466 -16.21 16.99 26.10
N LEU A 467 -15.71 16.83 24.87
CA LEU A 467 -14.34 16.34 24.62
C LEU A 467 -13.28 17.29 25.17
N MET A 468 -13.46 18.60 24.99
CA MET A 468 -12.56 19.62 25.56
C MET A 468 -12.55 19.54 27.09
N ALA A 469 -13.71 19.49 27.73
CA ALA A 469 -13.81 19.37 29.18
C ALA A 469 -13.16 18.09 29.70
N TYR A 470 -13.34 16.97 28.99
CA TYR A 470 -12.70 15.69 29.32
C TYR A 470 -11.17 15.77 29.23
N TYR A 471 -10.63 16.39 28.18
CA TYR A 471 -9.18 16.59 28.01
C TYR A 471 -8.61 17.50 29.10
N GLU A 472 -9.25 18.64 29.37
CA GLU A 472 -8.82 19.60 30.40
C GLU A 472 -8.88 19.04 31.82
N SER A 473 -9.76 18.06 32.07
CA SER A 473 -9.86 17.39 33.37
C SER A 473 -8.58 16.62 33.76
N GLY A 474 -7.74 16.25 32.78
CA GLY A 474 -6.56 15.42 32.99
C GLY A 474 -6.86 13.99 33.46
N SER A 475 -8.12 13.54 33.35
CA SER A 475 -8.57 12.21 33.83
C SER A 475 -8.31 11.08 32.83
N SER A 476 -7.74 11.39 31.66
CA SER A 476 -7.51 10.46 30.55
C SER A 476 -6.01 10.29 30.26
N ASN A 477 -5.67 9.27 29.46
CA ASN A 477 -4.31 9.09 28.93
C ASN A 477 -4.04 9.96 27.68
N LEU A 478 -5.01 10.78 27.26
CA LEU A 478 -4.93 11.60 26.07
C LEU A 478 -3.90 12.72 26.29
N LYS A 479 -2.84 12.70 25.50
CA LYS A 479 -1.73 13.67 25.58
C LYS A 479 -1.94 14.86 24.67
N GLU A 480 -2.54 14.61 23.50
CA GLU A 480 -2.69 15.61 22.45
C GLU A 480 -4.06 15.48 21.78
N ILE A 481 -4.70 16.63 21.58
CA ILE A 481 -5.93 16.75 20.80
C ILE A 481 -5.77 17.86 19.74
N LYS A 482 -6.12 17.54 18.49
CA LYS A 482 -6.07 18.45 17.34
C LYS A 482 -7.42 18.57 16.67
N GLY A 483 -7.64 19.68 15.96
CA GLY A 483 -8.86 19.87 15.17
C GLY A 483 -10.05 20.51 15.88
N LEU A 484 -9.89 20.87 17.16
CA LEU A 484 -10.98 21.49 17.95
C LEU A 484 -10.93 23.02 17.99
N VAL A 485 -9.71 23.59 17.99
CA VAL A 485 -9.49 25.04 18.00
C VAL A 485 -9.10 25.52 16.60
N GLU A 486 -8.18 24.81 15.96
CA GLU A 486 -7.86 24.98 14.55
C GLU A 486 -8.68 23.99 13.73
N THR A 487 -9.40 24.48 12.71
CA THR A 487 -10.10 23.61 11.79
C THR A 487 -9.08 22.91 10.89
N ILE A 488 -9.09 21.58 10.93
CA ILE A 488 -8.37 20.73 9.98
C ILE A 488 -9.40 20.31 8.92
N PRO A 489 -9.25 20.71 7.65
CA PRO A 489 -10.22 20.34 6.62
C PRO A 489 -10.23 18.84 6.36
N ASN A 490 -11.39 18.30 5.97
CA ASN A 490 -11.48 16.96 5.40
C ASN A 490 -10.82 16.94 4.02
N SER A 491 -10.27 15.79 3.64
CA SER A 491 -9.87 15.55 2.26
C SER A 491 -11.10 15.49 1.36
N ASP A 492 -10.98 15.96 0.13
CA ASP A 492 -12.07 15.95 -0.85
C ASP A 492 -11.57 15.67 -2.27
N THR A 493 -12.50 15.20 -3.11
CA THR A 493 -12.28 15.01 -4.54
C THR A 493 -12.22 16.36 -5.24
N VAL A 494 -11.26 16.52 -6.16
CA VAL A 494 -11.12 17.79 -6.88
C VAL A 494 -12.19 17.86 -7.98
N GLY A 495 -13.27 18.62 -7.74
CA GLY A 495 -14.40 18.70 -8.68
C GLY A 495 -14.09 19.41 -10.00
N SER A 496 -13.25 20.48 -9.98
CA SER A 496 -12.87 21.24 -11.17
C SER A 496 -11.35 21.31 -11.31
N PRO A 497 -10.68 20.22 -11.75
CA PRO A 497 -9.23 20.14 -11.77
C PRO A 497 -8.56 21.13 -12.73
N ASP A 498 -9.30 21.69 -13.70
CA ASP A 498 -8.84 22.80 -14.55
C ASP A 498 -8.66 24.11 -13.78
N ASN A 499 -9.55 24.37 -12.81
CA ASN A 499 -9.60 25.65 -12.10
C ASN A 499 -8.94 25.58 -10.72
N ASN A 500 -8.83 24.38 -10.14
CA ASN A 500 -8.36 24.14 -8.78
C ASN A 500 -7.11 23.24 -8.79
N GLY A 501 -6.13 23.56 -9.65
CA GLY A 501 -4.93 22.76 -9.81
C GLY A 501 -4.07 22.68 -8.54
N GLU A 502 -4.18 23.66 -7.66
CA GLU A 502 -3.52 23.72 -6.35
C GLU A 502 -4.05 22.69 -5.34
N LEU A 503 -5.24 22.13 -5.57
CA LEU A 503 -5.82 21.07 -4.74
C LEU A 503 -5.40 19.67 -5.20
N LEU A 504 -4.72 19.57 -6.34
CA LEU A 504 -4.29 18.29 -6.90
C LEU A 504 -3.05 17.79 -6.16
N TRP A 505 -3.22 16.69 -5.43
CA TRP A 505 -2.13 16.00 -4.78
C TRP A 505 -1.19 15.37 -5.81
N SER A 506 0.12 15.37 -5.57
CA SER A 506 1.09 14.81 -6.51
C SER A 506 2.04 13.82 -5.86
N LEU A 507 2.40 12.77 -6.62
CA LEU A 507 3.40 11.79 -6.20
C LEU A 507 4.81 12.40 -5.97
N THR A 508 5.04 13.65 -6.40
CA THR A 508 6.29 14.38 -6.12
C THR A 508 6.49 14.62 -4.63
N GLU A 509 5.40 14.71 -3.86
CA GLU A 509 5.44 14.81 -2.39
C GLU A 509 6.00 13.55 -1.74
N MET A 510 5.85 12.40 -2.42
CA MET A 510 6.44 11.12 -2.02
C MET A 510 7.82 10.87 -2.66
N GLY A 511 8.35 11.85 -3.40
CA GLY A 511 9.65 11.77 -4.06
C GLY A 511 9.63 11.14 -5.45
N TYR A 512 8.46 10.88 -6.04
CA TYR A 512 8.37 10.39 -7.42
C TYR A 512 8.14 11.56 -8.39
N GLU A 513 9.04 11.73 -9.36
CA GLU A 513 8.94 12.79 -10.35
C GLU A 513 7.69 12.60 -11.24
N SER A 514 6.98 13.72 -11.48
CA SER A 514 5.99 13.82 -12.54
C SER A 514 6.74 13.90 -13.87
N ASP A 515 6.61 12.88 -14.70
CA ASP A 515 7.15 12.96 -16.07
C ASP A 515 6.27 13.95 -16.83
N TRP A 516 6.83 15.10 -17.17
CA TRP A 516 6.19 16.16 -17.94
C TRP A 516 6.19 15.85 -19.44
#